data_AF-A9M528-F1
#
_entry.id   AF-A9M528-F1
#
_cell.length_a   1.000
_cell.length_b   1.000
_cell.length_c   1.000
_cell.angle_alpha   90.00
_cell.angle_beta   90.00
_cell.angle_gamma   90.00
#
_symmetry.space_group_name_H-M   'P 1'
#
loop_
_entity.id
_entity.type
_entity.pdbx_description
1 polymer ?
#
loop_
_entity_poly.entity_id
_entity_poly.type
_entity_poly.pdbx_seq_one_letter_code
_entity_poly.pdbx_strand_id
1 'polypeptide(L)' 'MSQVNHFTIDARLVHLFEKLAALNPPVGQMVAALNVVLAENGEKIVTREDFELFLEQVEER' A
#
# COMPACT_ATOMS: atom_id res chain seq x y z
N MET A 1 -14.67 -7.63 -16.88
CA MET A 1 -14.14 -6.26 -16.75
C MET A 1 -13.35 -6.26 -15.46
N SER A 2 -12.02 -6.27 -15.54
CA SER A 2 -11.16 -6.24 -14.36
C SER A 2 -11.26 -4.84 -13.77
N GLN A 3 -11.85 -4.71 -12.58
CA GLN A 3 -11.76 -3.47 -11.80
C GLN A 3 -10.27 -3.19 -11.62
N VAL A 4 -9.79 -2.08 -12.18
CA VAL A 4 -8.46 -1.58 -11.86
C VAL A 4 -8.53 -1.15 -10.40
N ASN A 5 -7.90 -1.92 -9.51
CA ASN A 5 -7.84 -1.62 -8.08
C ASN A 5 -7.00 -0.35 -7.88
N HIS A 6 -7.65 0.81 -7.81
CA HIS A 6 -6.96 2.04 -7.40
C HIS A 6 -6.99 2.15 -5.89
N PHE A 7 -5.81 2.34 -5.28
CA PHE A 7 -5.71 2.65 -3.87
C PHE A 7 -5.91 4.15 -3.64
N THR A 8 -6.61 4.47 -2.57
CA THR A 8 -6.72 5.84 -2.09
C THR A 8 -5.43 6.21 -1.37
N ILE A 9 -4.48 6.77 -2.12
CA ILE A 9 -3.18 7.19 -1.59
C ILE A 9 -3.27 8.63 -1.07
N ASP A 10 -3.26 8.74 0.26
CA ASP A 10 -3.16 10.00 1.00
C ASP A 10 -1.77 10.21 1.62
N ALA A 11 -1.51 11.42 2.12
CA ALA A 11 -0.21 11.77 2.71
C ALA A 11 0.18 10.91 3.92
N ARG A 12 -0.80 10.37 4.65
CA ARG A 12 -0.55 9.50 5.81
C ARG A 12 -0.05 8.12 5.36
N LEU A 13 -0.65 7.57 4.31
CA LEU A 13 -0.26 6.27 3.74
C LEU A 13 1.13 6.33 3.11
N VAL A 14 1.44 7.41 2.37
CA VAL A 14 2.79 7.64 1.82
C VAL A 14 3.82 7.74 2.93
N HIS A 15 3.57 8.55 3.97
CA HIS A 15 4.51 8.69 5.11
C HIS A 15 4.69 7.38 5.88
N LEU A 16 3.64 6.56 6.01
CA LEU A 16 3.75 5.23 6.61
C LEU A 16 4.66 4.34 5.76
N PHE A 17 4.45 4.32 4.44
CA PHE A 17 5.28 3.55 3.52
C PHE A 17 6.75 3.97 3.59
N GLU A 18 7.06 5.27 3.54
CA GLU A 18 8.43 5.78 3.64
C GLU A 18 9.13 5.35 4.94
N LYS A 19 8.41 5.43 6.07
CA LYS A 19 8.94 4.97 7.36
C LYS A 19 9.20 3.47 7.38
N LEU A 20 8.30 2.68 6.82
CA LEU A 20 8.47 1.22 6.72
C LEU A 20 9.64 0.89 5.79
N ALA A 21 9.77 1.56 4.65
CA ALA A 21 10.89 1.39 3.73
C ALA A 21 12.24 1.70 4.42
N ALA A 22 12.31 2.76 5.22
CA ALA A 22 13.50 3.10 6.00
C ALA A 22 13.85 2.06 7.08
N LEU A 23 12.84 1.41 7.68
CA LEU A 23 13.02 0.35 8.67
C LEU A 23 13.31 -1.02 8.04
N ASN A 24 12.98 -1.20 6.76
CA ASN A 24 13.15 -2.42 5.97
C ASN A 24 12.65 -3.70 6.68
N PRO A 25 11.41 -3.74 7.20
CA PRO A 25 10.85 -4.95 7.78
C PRO A 25 10.57 -5.99 6.68
N PRO A 26 10.32 -7.27 7.04
CA PRO A 26 9.83 -8.26 6.10
C PRO A 26 8.58 -7.75 5.35
N VAL A 27 8.49 -8.01 4.04
CA VAL A 27 7.41 -7.54 3.17
C VAL A 27 6.02 -7.84 3.75
N GLY A 28 5.82 -9.02 4.35
CA GLY A 28 4.56 -9.38 4.99
C GLY A 28 4.16 -8.46 6.15
N GLN A 29 5.13 -7.96 6.92
CA GLN A 29 4.86 -6.99 8.01
C GLN A 29 4.57 -5.60 7.46
N MET A 30 5.28 -5.19 6.41
CA MET A 30 5.01 -3.94 5.71
C MET A 30 3.58 -3.92 5.13
N VAL A 31 3.21 -4.97 4.38
CA VAL A 31 1.85 -5.11 3.82
C VAL A 31 0.79 -5.16 4.92
N ALA A 32 1.06 -5.86 6.04
CA ALA A 32 0.13 -5.86 7.17
C ALA A 32 -0.09 -4.47 7.75
N ALA A 33 0.96 -3.66 7.90
CA ALA A 33 0.86 -2.29 8.40
C ALA A 33 0.12 -1.37 7.41
N LEU A 34 0.44 -1.45 6.11
CA LEU A 34 -0.27 -0.69 5.07
C LEU A 34 -1.76 -1.03 5.03
N ASN A 35 -2.10 -2.31 5.16
CA ASN A 35 -3.48 -2.79 5.18
C ASN A 35 -4.31 -2.26 6.36
N VAL A 36 -3.69 -1.85 7.48
CA VAL A 36 -4.42 -1.20 8.58
C VAL A 36 -5.02 0.13 8.11
N VAL A 37 -4.24 0.91 7.36
CA VAL A 37 -4.66 2.22 6.85
C VAL A 37 -5.60 2.07 5.64
N LEU A 38 -5.26 1.17 4.70
CA LEU A 38 -6.10 0.90 3.53
C LEU A 38 -7.51 0.39 3.89
N ALA A 39 -7.62 -0.40 4.97
CA ALA A 39 -8.90 -0.91 5.44
C ALA A 39 -9.87 0.20 5.88
N GLU A 40 -9.39 1.38 6.25
CA GLU A 40 -10.24 2.54 6.55
C GLU A 40 -11.03 3.01 5.31
N ASN A 41 -10.49 2.77 4.11
CA ASN A 41 -11.12 3.05 2.83
C ASN A 41 -11.81 1.81 2.21
N GLY A 42 -11.85 0.69 2.92
CA GLY A 42 -12.37 -0.59 2.40
C GLY A 42 -11.44 -1.27 1.38
N GLU A 43 -10.19 -0.84 1.29
CA GLU A 43 -9.19 -1.36 0.37
C GLU A 43 -8.23 -2.33 1.07
N LYS A 44 -7.58 -3.21 0.30
CA LYS A 44 -6.61 -4.17 0.85
C LYS A 44 -5.66 -4.69 -0.21
N ILE A 45 -4.39 -4.82 0.15
CA ILE A 45 -3.36 -5.54 -0.60
C ILE A 45 -3.42 -7.01 -0.18
N VAL A 46 -3.75 -7.88 -1.13
CA VAL A 46 -3.90 -9.33 -0.90
C VAL A 46 -2.87 -10.13 -1.68
N THR A 47 -2.62 -9.74 -2.92
CA THR A 47 -1.66 -10.42 -3.80
C THR A 47 -0.36 -9.62 -3.95
N ARG A 48 0.59 -10.24 -4.64
CA ARG A 48 1.83 -9.55 -5.03
C ARG A 48 1.54 -8.45 -6.05
N GLU A 49 0.65 -8.70 -6.99
CA GLU A 49 0.25 -7.75 -8.02
C GLU A 49 -0.42 -6.52 -7.40
N ASP A 50 -1.23 -6.70 -6.35
CA ASP A 50 -1.79 -5.58 -5.59
C ASP A 50 -0.68 -4.71 -4.96
N PHE A 51 0.38 -5.35 -4.47
CA PHE A 51 1.50 -4.64 -3.85
C PHE A 51 2.34 -3.90 -4.89
N GLU A 52 2.61 -4.51 -6.05
CA GLU A 52 3.30 -3.85 -7.17
C GLU A 52 2.51 -2.64 -7.66
N LEU A 53 1.19 -2.80 -7.82
CA LEU A 53 0.28 -1.70 -8.21
C LEU A 53 0.26 -0.57 -7.17
N PHE A 54 0.29 -0.91 -5.88
CA PHE A 54 0.41 0.09 -4.81
C PHE A 54 1.72 0.89 -4.94
N LEU A 55 2.85 0.23 -5.20
CA LEU A 55 4.14 0.90 -5.35
C LEU A 55 4.14 1.87 -6.55
N GLU A 56 3.62 1.43 -7.70
CA GLU A 56 3.48 2.28 -8.89
C GLU A 56 2.66 3.55 -8.58
N GLN A 57 1.53 3.40 -7.88
CA GLN A 57 0.67 4.53 -7.53
C GLN A 57 1.28 5.46 -6.48
N VAL A 58 2.16 4.97 -5.60
CA VAL A 58 2.93 5.80 -4.66
C VAL A 58 4.00 6.61 -5.41
N GLU A 59 4.67 6.02 -6.41
CA GLU A 59 5.70 6.71 -7.21
C GLU A 59 5.13 7.82 -8.13
N GLU A 60 3.87 7.69 -8.55
CA GLU A 60 3.17 8.69 -9.38
C GLU A 60 2.68 9.93 -8.60
N ARG A 61 2.90 10.01 -7.27
CA ARG A 61 2.44 11.09 -6.38
C ARG A 61 3.55 12.06 -6.02
#